data_AF-A0AAV1T707-F1
#
_entry.id   AF-A0AAV1T707-F1
#
_cell.length_a   1.000
_cell.length_b   1.000
_cell.length_c   1.000
_cell.angle_alpha   90.00
_cell.angle_beta   90.00
_cell.angle_gamma   90.00
#
_symmetry.space_group_name_H-M   'P 1'
#
loop_
_entity.id
_entity.type
_entity.pdbx_description
1 polymer ?
#
loop_
_entity_poly.entity_id
_entity_poly.type
_entity_poly.pdbx_seq_one_letter_code
_entity_poly.pdbx_strand_id
1 'polypeptide(L)'
;MCRVVLLNQTQYVNHQLGAGLPSIPGRDNSSDVRSRRGGLTAAQLDSAGHRERPPMEVEEEERRSPHDHGDPCVPESFFDRVTQGLRNDLEHERDRRLQMADTVSKHRAEFAFAQLENERALTSLRDELRVARGIVDRSRDEIAALQTLVDAHHREHKALCEMLERKGVLHRKKQRTDGTA
;
A
#
# COMPACT_ATOMS: atom_id res chain seq x y z
N MET A 1 -3.69 24.60 -10.97
CA MET A 1 -2.80 24.19 -9.87
C MET A 1 -3.64 23.54 -8.78
N CYS A 2 -3.61 22.21 -8.66
CA CYS A 2 -4.20 21.51 -7.52
C CYS A 2 -3.21 20.42 -7.07
N ARG A 3 -2.37 20.77 -6.08
CA ARG A 3 -1.67 19.80 -5.24
C ARG A 3 -2.71 19.23 -4.28
N VAL A 4 -3.14 17.99 -4.51
CA VAL A 4 -3.84 17.22 -3.47
C VAL A 4 -2.91 16.06 -3.13
N VAL A 5 -2.10 16.30 -2.11
CA VAL A 5 -1.30 15.27 -1.44
C VAL A 5 -2.26 14.53 -0.52
N LEU A 6 -2.81 13.39 -0.96
CA LEU A 6 -3.45 12.44 -0.07
C LEU A 6 -2.38 11.61 0.66
N LEU A 7 -1.65 12.27 1.55
CA LEU A 7 -0.96 11.60 2.66
C LEU A 7 -1.95 11.56 3.81
N ASN A 8 -2.73 10.47 3.93
CA ASN A 8 -3.35 10.17 5.20
C ASN A 8 -3.71 8.68 5.34
N GLN A 9 -3.43 8.15 6.54
CA GLN A 9 -4.13 7.05 7.21
C GLN A 9 -3.58 5.62 7.21
N THR A 10 -2.31 5.36 6.85
CA THR A 10 -1.67 4.05 7.16
C THR A 10 -0.50 4.12 8.15
N GLN A 11 -0.07 5.31 8.58
CA GLN A 11 1.03 5.46 9.55
C GLN A 11 0.59 5.50 11.03
N TYR A 12 -0.72 5.45 11.34
CA TYR A 12 -1.21 5.58 12.72
C TYR A 12 -1.19 4.27 13.54
N VAL A 13 -0.93 3.11 12.93
CA VAL A 13 -0.98 1.81 13.65
C VAL A 13 0.38 1.35 14.22
N ASN A 14 1.50 1.95 13.79
CA ASN A 14 2.83 1.46 14.17
C ASN A 14 3.51 2.17 15.35
N HIS A 15 2.83 3.11 16.04
CA HIS A 15 3.42 3.84 17.17
C HIS A 15 3.10 3.29 18.57
N GLN A 16 2.51 2.09 18.71
CA GLN A 16 2.19 1.50 20.03
C GLN A 16 3.04 0.28 20.45
N LEU A 17 4.08 -0.13 19.71
CA LEU A 17 4.90 -1.30 20.07
C LEU A 17 6.40 -0.97 20.29
N GLY A 18 6.70 0.15 20.95
CA GLY A 18 8.08 0.62 21.09
C GLY A 18 8.45 1.19 22.45
N ALA A 19 8.02 0.58 23.54
CA ALA A 19 8.51 0.92 24.88
C ALA A 19 9.01 -0.32 25.62
N GLY A 20 10.33 -0.45 25.70
CA GLY A 20 11.04 -1.18 26.74
C GLY A 20 11.28 -2.67 26.50
N LEU A 21 12.53 -3.04 26.22
CA LEU A 21 13.35 -3.95 27.04
C LEU A 21 14.79 -4.05 26.44
N PRO A 22 15.82 -4.36 27.26
CA PRO A 22 17.20 -4.01 26.97
C PRO A 22 17.99 -5.08 26.18
N SER A 23 19.10 -4.59 25.62
CA SER A 23 20.16 -5.30 24.89
C SER A 23 20.65 -6.58 25.58
N ILE A 24 20.77 -7.67 24.80
CA ILE A 24 21.63 -8.83 25.13
C ILE A 24 22.45 -9.18 23.88
N PRO A 25 23.79 -9.25 23.96
CA PRO A 25 24.64 -9.63 22.83
C PRO A 25 24.84 -11.15 22.79
N GLY A 26 24.75 -11.76 21.61
CA GLY A 26 25.29 -13.10 21.40
C GLY A 26 24.70 -13.91 20.27
N ARG A 27 25.59 -14.28 19.34
CA ARG A 27 25.79 -15.67 18.89
C ARG A 27 24.88 -16.21 17.77
N ASP A 28 25.48 -16.20 16.58
CA ASP A 28 25.65 -17.33 15.64
C ASP A 28 24.44 -18.14 15.13
N ASN A 29 24.38 -18.18 13.80
CA ASN A 29 24.05 -19.32 12.93
C ASN A 29 22.61 -19.86 12.94
N SER A 30 21.93 -19.76 11.80
CA SER A 30 21.53 -20.93 10.98
C SER A 30 20.49 -20.53 9.94
N SER A 31 20.77 -20.94 8.71
CA SER A 31 19.83 -21.12 7.62
C SER A 31 18.55 -21.84 8.04
N ASP A 32 17.40 -21.46 7.48
CA ASP A 32 16.64 -22.44 6.70
C ASP A 32 15.60 -21.85 5.76
N VAL A 33 15.67 -22.37 4.54
CA VAL A 33 14.74 -22.18 3.43
C VAL A 33 13.42 -22.85 3.77
N ARG A 34 12.31 -22.11 3.76
CA ARG A 34 10.98 -22.70 3.49
C ARG A 34 10.19 -21.86 2.51
N SER A 35 10.51 -22.09 1.24
CA SER A 35 9.57 -21.98 0.13
C SER A 35 8.34 -22.83 0.44
N ARG A 36 7.21 -22.21 0.74
CA ARG A 36 5.89 -22.86 0.70
C ARG A 36 5.12 -22.38 -0.51
N ARG A 37 5.39 -23.10 -1.60
CA ARG A 37 4.42 -23.41 -2.65
C ARG A 37 3.25 -24.17 -2.02
N GLY A 38 2.05 -23.62 -2.09
CA GLY A 38 0.78 -24.28 -1.77
C GLY A 38 -0.31 -23.38 -2.34
N GLY A 39 -0.82 -23.64 -3.52
CA GLY A 39 -1.52 -24.87 -3.86
C GLY A 39 -3.00 -24.54 -3.77
N LEU A 40 -3.53 -23.99 -4.86
CA LEU A 40 -4.96 -23.78 -5.08
C LEU A 40 -5.63 -25.14 -5.07
N THR A 41 -6.32 -25.47 -3.99
CA THR A 41 -7.22 -26.62 -3.95
C THR A 41 -8.63 -26.09 -4.19
N ALA A 42 -9.11 -26.29 -5.41
CA ALA A 42 -10.52 -26.27 -5.73
C ALA A 42 -11.16 -27.56 -5.16
N ALA A 43 -12.00 -27.40 -4.16
CA ALA A 43 -12.95 -28.37 -3.60
C ALA A 43 -13.81 -27.58 -2.62
N GLN A 44 -15.12 -27.73 -2.49
CA GLN A 44 -16.11 -28.60 -3.09
C GLN A 44 -17.45 -27.86 -2.92
N LEU A 45 -18.30 -27.94 -3.93
CA LEU A 45 -19.70 -27.53 -3.86
C LEU A 45 -20.41 -28.41 -2.82
N ASP A 46 -20.52 -27.92 -1.59
CA ASP A 46 -21.36 -28.54 -0.57
C ASP A 46 -22.81 -28.08 -0.72
N SER A 47 -23.57 -28.97 -1.36
CA SER A 47 -24.82 -29.53 -0.88
C SER A 47 -25.93 -28.54 -0.47
N ALA A 48 -26.85 -28.35 -1.41
CA ALA A 48 -28.21 -27.89 -1.16
C ALA A 48 -28.88 -28.74 -0.07
N GLY A 49 -28.99 -28.18 1.14
CA GLY A 49 -29.84 -28.70 2.18
C GLY A 49 -31.31 -28.55 1.79
N HIS A 50 -31.87 -29.58 1.16
CA HIS A 50 -33.31 -29.74 1.01
C HIS A 50 -33.92 -29.92 2.39
N ARG A 51 -34.53 -28.86 2.91
CA ARG A 51 -35.35 -28.91 4.11
C ARG A 51 -36.68 -29.55 3.73
N GLU A 52 -36.80 -30.84 3.96
CA GLU A 52 -38.08 -31.56 3.91
C GLU A 52 -39.05 -30.86 4.87
N ARG A 53 -40.13 -30.29 4.31
CA ARG A 53 -41.26 -29.79 5.10
C ARG A 53 -42.13 -31.00 5.47
N PRO A 54 -42.52 -31.16 6.74
CA PRO A 54 -43.46 -32.22 7.11
C PRO A 54 -44.84 -31.98 6.46
N PRO A 55 -45.59 -33.05 6.12
CA PRO A 55 -46.96 -32.94 5.65
C PRO A 55 -47.83 -32.39 6.80
N MET A 56 -48.55 -31.31 6.50
CA MET A 56 -49.58 -30.75 7.37
C MET A 56 -50.84 -31.58 7.18
N GLU A 57 -51.26 -32.32 8.21
CA GLU A 57 -52.56 -32.99 8.23
C GLU A 57 -53.65 -31.93 8.14
N VAL A 58 -54.39 -31.97 7.03
CA VAL A 58 -55.56 -31.15 6.80
C VAL A 58 -56.74 -31.93 7.39
N GLU A 59 -57.20 -31.51 8.56
CA GLU A 59 -58.53 -31.89 9.06
C GLU A 59 -59.58 -31.29 8.10
N GLU A 60 -60.29 -32.18 7.39
CA GLU A 60 -61.48 -31.82 6.62
C GLU A 60 -62.62 -31.46 7.58
N GLU A 61 -62.69 -30.18 7.98
CA GLU A 61 -63.88 -29.63 8.61
C GLU A 61 -64.86 -29.16 7.52
N GLU A 62 -65.73 -30.07 7.08
CA GLU A 62 -66.90 -29.79 6.23
C GLU A 62 -67.86 -28.84 6.98
N ARG A 63 -67.62 -27.53 6.91
CA ARG A 63 -68.58 -26.50 7.29
C ARG A 63 -69.28 -25.97 6.06
N ARG A 64 -70.45 -26.55 5.78
CA ARG A 64 -71.46 -25.97 4.89
C ARG A 64 -71.90 -24.61 5.46
N SER A 65 -71.84 -23.58 4.63
CA SER A 65 -72.65 -22.37 4.81
C SER A 65 -73.06 -21.80 3.44
N PRO A 66 -74.22 -21.14 3.37
CA PRO A 66 -75.06 -21.07 2.19
C PRO A 66 -74.64 -19.97 1.21
N HIS A 67 -74.97 -20.21 -0.06
CA HIS A 67 -75.07 -19.23 -1.13
C HIS A 67 -75.60 -17.87 -0.64
N ASP A 68 -74.84 -16.81 -0.92
CA ASP A 68 -75.41 -15.64 -1.60
C ASP A 68 -74.34 -15.05 -2.54
N HIS A 69 -74.46 -15.41 -3.83
CA HIS A 69 -73.56 -15.01 -4.89
C HIS A 69 -73.92 -13.60 -5.37
N GLY A 70 -73.38 -12.60 -4.68
CA GLY A 70 -73.06 -11.32 -5.28
C GLY A 70 -71.56 -11.30 -5.55
N ASP A 71 -71.11 -12.03 -6.56
CA ASP A 71 -69.70 -12.05 -6.97
C ASP A 71 -69.31 -10.61 -7.33
N PRO A 72 -68.48 -9.91 -6.53
CA PRO A 72 -68.03 -8.59 -6.92
C PRO A 72 -67.08 -8.83 -8.07
N CYS A 73 -67.58 -8.69 -9.30
CA CYS A 73 -66.75 -8.60 -10.50
C CYS A 73 -65.70 -7.53 -10.20
N VAL A 74 -64.50 -7.96 -9.79
CA VAL A 74 -63.37 -7.07 -9.59
C VAL A 74 -63.21 -6.39 -10.94
N PRO A 75 -63.34 -5.06 -11.02
CA PRO A 75 -63.30 -4.38 -12.30
C PRO A 75 -62.00 -4.77 -13.01
N GLU A 76 -62.06 -5.24 -14.25
CA GLU A 76 -60.87 -5.60 -15.03
C GLU A 76 -59.83 -4.45 -15.05
N SER A 77 -60.33 -3.21 -14.93
CA SER A 77 -59.53 -1.98 -14.77
C SER A 77 -58.63 -1.93 -13.53
N PHE A 78 -58.89 -2.73 -12.49
CA PHE A 78 -58.02 -2.84 -11.31
C PHE A 78 -56.71 -3.56 -11.65
N PHE A 79 -56.80 -4.70 -12.34
CA PHE A 79 -55.63 -5.48 -12.74
C PHE A 79 -54.77 -4.72 -13.75
N ASP A 80 -55.39 -3.99 -14.67
CA ASP A 80 -54.67 -3.13 -15.61
C ASP A 80 -53.89 -2.04 -14.88
N ARG A 81 -54.51 -1.40 -13.87
CA ARG A 81 -53.86 -0.35 -13.09
C ARG A 81 -52.68 -0.89 -12.27
N VAL A 82 -52.85 -2.03 -11.61
CA VAL A 82 -51.78 -2.69 -10.85
C VAL A 82 -50.64 -3.09 -11.78
N THR A 83 -50.97 -3.69 -12.94
CA THR A 83 -49.98 -4.11 -13.93
C THR A 83 -49.21 -2.92 -14.50
N GLN A 84 -49.88 -1.81 -14.81
CA GLN A 84 -49.23 -0.58 -15.27
C GLN A 84 -48.32 0.02 -14.18
N GLY A 85 -48.76 0.00 -12.92
CA GLY A 85 -47.94 0.45 -11.79
C GLY A 85 -46.64 -0.35 -11.68
N LEU A 86 -46.73 -1.68 -11.71
CA LEU A 86 -45.56 -2.56 -11.65
C LEU A 86 -44.61 -2.36 -12.85
N ARG A 87 -45.15 -2.11 -14.06
CA ARG A 87 -44.33 -1.80 -15.24
C ARG A 87 -43.54 -0.51 -15.04
N ASN A 88 -44.18 0.54 -14.54
CA ASN A 88 -43.53 1.82 -14.28
C ASN A 88 -42.45 1.69 -13.20
N ASP A 89 -42.73 0.96 -12.12
CA ASP A 89 -41.78 0.73 -11.02
C ASP A 89 -40.55 -0.05 -11.51
N LEU A 90 -40.76 -1.08 -12.35
CA LEU A 90 -39.67 -1.84 -12.95
C LEU A 90 -38.81 -1.01 -13.90
N GLU A 91 -39.43 -0.14 -14.71
CA GLU A 91 -38.70 0.77 -15.59
C GLU A 91 -37.89 1.79 -14.78
N HIS A 92 -38.48 2.39 -13.75
CA HIS A 92 -37.78 3.31 -12.87
C HIS A 92 -36.58 2.65 -12.17
N GLU A 93 -36.77 1.45 -11.63
CA GLU A 93 -35.68 0.71 -10.98
C GLU A 93 -34.60 0.27 -11.98
N ARG A 94 -34.99 -0.10 -13.22
CA ARG A 94 -34.03 -0.39 -14.31
C ARG A 94 -33.16 0.83 -14.59
N ASP A 95 -33.78 1.99 -14.77
CA ASP A 95 -33.07 3.22 -15.11
C ASP A 95 -32.16 3.68 -13.95
N ARG A 96 -32.64 3.56 -12.70
CA ARG A 96 -31.82 3.79 -11.50
C ARG A 96 -30.60 2.88 -11.46
N ARG A 97 -30.77 1.58 -11.73
CA ARG A 97 -29.66 0.60 -11.75
C ARG A 97 -28.65 0.90 -12.85
N LEU A 98 -29.11 1.30 -14.04
CA LEU A 98 -28.23 1.71 -15.13
C LEU A 98 -27.39 2.93 -14.73
N GLN A 99 -28.02 3.96 -14.15
CA GLN A 99 -27.31 5.13 -13.65
C GLN A 99 -26.26 4.76 -12.58
N MET A 100 -26.61 3.86 -11.67
CA MET A 100 -25.66 3.36 -10.67
C MET A 100 -24.50 2.57 -11.31
N ALA A 101 -24.79 1.70 -12.28
CA ALA A 101 -23.76 0.96 -12.99
C ALA A 101 -22.78 1.90 -13.71
N ASP A 102 -23.29 2.96 -14.35
CA ASP A 102 -22.48 3.96 -15.03
C ASP A 102 -21.57 4.73 -14.07
N THR A 103 -22.11 5.17 -12.92
CA THR A 103 -21.31 5.87 -11.90
C THR A 103 -20.22 4.98 -11.30
N VAL A 104 -20.52 3.72 -10.99
CA VAL A 104 -19.52 2.74 -10.52
C VAL A 104 -18.46 2.48 -11.59
N SER A 105 -18.87 2.33 -12.86
CA SER A 105 -17.95 2.14 -13.99
C SER A 105 -16.99 3.33 -14.13
N LYS A 106 -17.53 4.56 -14.04
CA LYS A 106 -16.74 5.79 -14.08
C LYS A 106 -15.72 5.86 -12.94
N HIS A 107 -16.14 5.65 -11.69
CA HIS A 107 -15.23 5.67 -10.56
C HIS A 107 -14.17 4.58 -10.62
N ARG A 108 -14.52 3.38 -11.11
CA ARG A 108 -13.55 2.31 -11.33
C ARG A 108 -12.50 2.72 -12.36
N ALA A 109 -12.90 3.37 -13.45
CA ALA A 109 -11.98 3.87 -14.46
C ALA A 109 -11.08 4.96 -13.89
N GLU A 110 -11.64 5.97 -13.21
CA GLU A 110 -10.89 7.04 -12.53
C GLU A 110 -9.85 6.47 -11.56
N PHE A 111 -10.24 5.48 -10.77
CA PHE A 111 -9.34 4.80 -9.85
C PHE A 111 -8.20 4.06 -10.58
N ALA A 112 -8.50 3.35 -11.66
CA ALA A 112 -7.49 2.66 -12.47
C ALA A 112 -6.49 3.64 -13.09
N PHE A 113 -6.97 4.81 -13.58
CA PHE A 113 -6.08 5.86 -14.09
C PHE A 113 -5.18 6.43 -12.99
N ALA A 114 -5.74 6.74 -11.82
CA ALA A 114 -4.96 7.23 -10.69
C ALA A 114 -3.89 6.22 -10.22
N GLN A 115 -4.21 4.92 -10.25
CA GLN A 115 -3.23 3.87 -9.97
C GLN A 115 -2.08 3.87 -10.98
N LEU A 116 -2.39 3.92 -12.29
CA LEU A 116 -1.37 3.94 -13.34
C LEU A 116 -0.47 5.19 -13.26
N GLU A 117 -1.03 6.36 -12.95
CA GLU A 117 -0.25 7.58 -12.75
C GLU A 117 0.70 7.45 -11.55
N ASN A 118 0.23 6.87 -10.45
CA ASN A 118 1.04 6.62 -9.27
C ASN A 118 2.20 5.65 -9.58
N GLU A 119 1.92 4.53 -10.26
CA GLU A 119 2.95 3.57 -10.67
C GLU A 119 4.01 4.20 -11.59
N ARG A 120 3.59 5.05 -12.53
CA ARG A 120 4.51 5.82 -13.38
C ARG A 120 5.37 6.77 -12.57
N ALA A 121 4.77 7.51 -11.64
CA ALA A 121 5.48 8.45 -10.77
C ALA A 121 6.50 7.72 -9.87
N LEU A 122 6.13 6.59 -9.27
CA LEU A 122 7.02 5.76 -8.46
C LEU A 122 8.18 5.20 -9.30
N THR A 123 7.91 4.77 -10.53
CA THR A 123 8.95 4.30 -11.44
C THR A 123 9.93 5.42 -11.79
N SER A 124 9.43 6.62 -12.11
CA SER A 124 10.25 7.81 -12.36
C SER A 124 11.16 8.14 -11.18
N LEU A 125 10.59 8.19 -9.97
CA LEU A 125 11.35 8.45 -8.73
C LEU A 125 12.43 7.40 -8.49
N ARG A 126 12.14 6.13 -8.77
CA ARG A 126 13.12 5.05 -8.64
C ARG A 126 14.29 5.22 -9.61
N ASP A 127 14.02 5.64 -10.84
CA ASP A 127 15.05 5.89 -11.84
C ASP A 127 15.90 7.11 -11.49
N GLU A 128 15.31 8.20 -11.02
CA GLU A 128 16.03 9.36 -10.49
C GLU A 128 16.92 8.98 -9.30
N LEU A 129 16.39 8.19 -8.36
CA LEU A 129 17.16 7.70 -7.21
C LEU A 129 18.36 6.84 -7.64
N ARG A 130 18.20 6.00 -8.67
CA ARG A 130 19.28 5.20 -9.25
C ARG A 130 20.39 6.10 -9.82
N VAL A 131 20.01 7.15 -10.55
CA VAL A 131 20.98 8.13 -11.10
C VAL A 131 21.69 8.86 -9.97
N ALA A 132 20.95 9.36 -8.98
CA ALA A 132 21.51 10.09 -7.84
C ALA A 132 22.52 9.23 -7.05
N ARG A 133 22.21 7.94 -6.81
CA ARG A 133 23.15 7.00 -6.20
C ARG A 133 24.43 6.87 -7.01
N GLY A 134 24.32 6.70 -8.33
CA GLY A 134 25.49 6.62 -9.21
C GLY A 134 26.33 7.90 -9.29
N ILE A 135 25.75 9.07 -9.00
CA ILE A 135 26.50 10.33 -8.83
C ILE A 135 27.24 10.31 -7.48
N VAL A 136 26.56 9.95 -6.40
CA VAL A 136 27.16 9.87 -5.06
C VAL A 136 28.33 8.91 -5.02
N ASP A 137 28.21 7.74 -5.64
CA ASP A 137 29.28 6.74 -5.67
C ASP A 137 30.50 7.26 -6.46
N ARG A 138 30.29 7.90 -7.62
CA ARG A 138 31.38 8.59 -8.35
C ARG A 138 32.06 9.66 -7.51
N SER A 139 31.28 10.51 -6.83
CA SER A 139 31.85 11.55 -5.97
C SER A 139 32.63 10.96 -4.80
N ARG A 140 32.23 9.81 -4.26
CA ARG A 140 33.00 9.09 -3.23
C ARG A 140 34.34 8.61 -3.77
N ASP A 141 34.36 8.05 -4.98
CA ASP A 141 35.59 7.60 -5.62
C ASP A 141 36.55 8.78 -5.88
N GLU A 142 36.04 9.92 -6.34
CA GLU A 142 36.81 11.16 -6.52
C GLU A 142 37.39 11.68 -5.20
N ILE A 143 36.59 11.70 -4.13
CA ILE A 143 37.04 12.09 -2.78
C ILE A 143 38.16 11.16 -2.31
N ALA A 144 38.00 9.85 -2.49
CA ALA A 144 39.01 8.88 -2.11
C ALA A 144 40.31 9.10 -2.88
N ALA A 145 40.24 9.35 -4.20
CA ALA A 145 41.42 9.67 -5.01
C ALA A 145 42.12 10.95 -4.52
N LEU A 146 41.37 12.02 -4.25
CA LEU A 146 41.93 13.27 -3.71
C LEU A 146 42.58 13.07 -2.34
N GLN A 147 41.98 12.26 -1.46
CA GLN A 147 42.58 11.92 -0.16
C GLN A 147 43.94 11.22 -0.34
N THR A 148 44.05 10.24 -1.24
CA THR A 148 45.33 9.58 -1.51
C THR A 148 46.40 10.53 -2.03
N LEU A 149 46.01 11.52 -2.85
CA LEU A 149 46.91 12.54 -3.38
C LEU A 149 47.40 13.49 -2.27
N VAL A 150 46.50 13.96 -1.41
CA VAL A 150 46.83 14.82 -0.27
C VAL A 150 47.78 14.08 0.68
N ASP A 151 47.53 12.81 0.96
CA ASP A 151 48.39 11.99 1.81
C ASP A 151 49.78 11.81 1.20
N ALA A 152 49.87 11.59 -0.11
CA ALA A 152 51.15 11.50 -0.82
C ALA A 152 51.95 12.81 -0.70
N HIS A 153 51.30 13.93 -1.00
CA HIS A 153 51.92 15.25 -0.89
C HIS A 153 52.34 15.57 0.56
N HIS A 154 51.53 15.18 1.55
CA HIS A 154 51.90 15.34 2.96
C HIS A 154 53.16 14.56 3.32
N ARG A 155 53.31 13.31 2.84
CA ARG A 155 54.52 12.50 3.06
C ARG A 155 55.74 13.13 2.39
N GLU A 156 55.59 13.64 1.16
CA GLU A 156 56.67 14.33 0.44
C GLU A 156 57.11 15.61 1.17
N HIS A 157 56.16 16.45 1.57
CA HIS A 157 56.45 17.66 2.32
C HIS A 157 57.15 17.34 3.65
N LYS A 158 56.68 16.31 4.37
CA LYS A 158 57.34 15.84 5.60
C LYS A 158 58.77 15.41 5.34
N ALA A 159 59.03 14.62 4.29
CA ALA A 159 60.37 14.17 3.93
C ALA A 159 61.29 15.36 3.58
N LEU A 160 60.78 16.36 2.86
CA LEU A 160 61.52 17.59 2.55
C LEU A 160 61.89 18.36 3.81
N CYS A 161 60.94 18.57 4.72
CA CYS A 161 61.18 19.23 6.00
C CYS A 161 62.29 18.51 6.80
N GLU A 162 62.21 17.19 6.94
CA GLU A 162 63.21 16.40 7.65
C GLU A 162 64.61 16.53 7.00
N MET A 163 64.69 16.55 5.66
CA MET A 163 65.97 16.76 4.96
C MET A 163 66.55 18.16 5.26
N LEU A 164 65.72 19.20 5.23
CA LEU A 164 66.17 20.58 5.48
C LEU A 164 66.60 20.80 6.94
N GLU A 165 65.92 20.16 7.89
CA GLU A 165 66.32 20.14 9.30
C GLU A 165 67.68 19.47 9.48
N ARG A 166 67.90 18.30 8.86
CA ARG A 166 69.19 17.57 8.92
C ARG A 166 70.35 18.37 8.32
N LYS A 167 70.08 19.17 7.27
CA LYS A 167 71.09 20.05 6.65
C LYS A 167 71.31 21.36 7.43
N GLY A 168 70.61 21.59 8.54
CA GLY A 168 70.72 22.81 9.34
C GLY A 168 70.13 24.07 8.69
N VAL A 169 69.45 23.92 7.55
CA VAL A 169 68.87 25.04 6.79
C VAL A 169 67.68 25.63 7.52
N LEU A 170 66.90 24.78 8.20
CA LEU A 170 65.82 25.22 9.09
C LEU A 170 66.35 25.34 10.52
N HIS A 171 66.71 26.55 10.92
CA HIS A 171 66.98 26.85 12.33
C HIS A 171 65.66 26.84 13.09
N ARG A 172 65.46 25.82 13.94
CA ARG A 172 64.35 25.77 14.90
C ARG A 172 64.52 26.94 15.86
N LYS A 173 63.78 28.04 15.64
CA LYS A 173 63.66 29.11 16.64
C LYS A 173 63.13 28.46 17.91
N LYS A 174 64.01 28.24 18.89
CA LYS A 174 63.59 27.86 20.24
C LYS A 174 62.68 28.99 20.72
N GLN A 175 61.39 28.70 20.92
CA GLN A 175 60.57 29.58 21.74
C GLN A 175 61.24 29.62 23.11
N ARG A 176 61.85 30.76 23.45
CA ARG A 176 62.19 31.07 24.84
C ARG A 176 60.86 31.22 25.56
N THR A 177 60.44 30.16 26.26
CA THR A 177 59.54 30.30 27.40
C THR A 177 60.34 30.97 28.51
N ASP A 178 60.49 32.28 28.43
CA ASP A 178 60.92 33.08 29.56
C ASP A 178 59.72 33.17 30.50
N GLY A 179 59.71 32.31 31.50
CA GLY A 179 58.76 32.35 32.59
C GLY A 179 58.85 33.71 33.29
N THR A 180 57.73 34.43 33.32
CA THR A 180 57.58 35.60 34.16
C THR A 180 56.86 35.16 35.43
N ALA A 181 57.61 35.09 36.53
CA ALA A 181 57.12 35.12 37.91
C ALA A 181 58.15 35.88 38.74
#